data_AF-A0A8J7DTR4-F1
#
_entry.id   AF-A0A8J7DTR4-F1
#
_cell.length_a   1.000
_cell.length_b   1.000
_cell.length_c   1.000
_cell.angle_alpha   90.00
_cell.angle_beta   90.00
_cell.angle_gamma   90.00
#
_symmetry.space_group_name_H-M   'P 1'
#
loop_
_entity.id
_entity.type
_entity.pdbx_description
1 polymer ?
#
loop_
_entity_poly.entity_id
_entity_poly.type
_entity_poly.pdbx_seq_one_letter_code
_entity_poly.pdbx_strand_id
1 'polypeptide(L)'
;MSNSLVVGGHYVTPTADISKAVAIIAGDAEATHLATVPAGESWEVLGVVATVTTTAAVGNRTHSAQVLGPNDEVFYQTAVGANLAASQTAATRSFLIGGSPALAANMFVPSGGKVRVKDLAAIDEADPADVIAIKVLARRHFEA
;
A
#
# COMPACT_ATOMS: atom_id res chain seq x y z
N MET A 1 3.29 -33.52 2.39
CA MET A 1 3.93 -34.32 1.33
C MET A 1 4.39 -33.35 0.26
N SER A 2 5.67 -33.35 -0.10
CA SER A 2 6.31 -32.32 -0.94
C SER A 2 6.55 -32.86 -2.35
N ASN A 3 6.12 -32.13 -3.38
CA ASN A 3 6.28 -32.49 -4.78
C ASN A 3 7.70 -32.12 -5.24
N SER A 4 8.61 -33.08 -5.33
CA SER A 4 9.94 -32.90 -5.93
C SER A 4 9.96 -33.45 -7.36
N LEU A 5 10.67 -32.78 -8.26
CA LEU A 5 10.89 -33.24 -9.63
C LEU A 5 12.30 -33.81 -9.73
N VAL A 6 12.44 -35.02 -10.27
CA VAL A 6 13.75 -35.67 -10.43
C VAL A 6 14.21 -35.51 -11.87
N VAL A 7 15.35 -34.86 -12.08
CA VAL A 7 16.02 -34.75 -13.39
C VAL A 7 17.44 -35.29 -13.23
N GLY A 8 17.78 -36.33 -13.99
CA GLY A 8 19.13 -36.92 -13.97
C GLY A 8 19.55 -37.56 -12.64
N GLY A 9 18.61 -37.97 -11.78
CA GLY A 9 18.90 -38.60 -10.49
C GLY A 9 19.18 -37.63 -9.33
N HIS A 10 19.12 -36.32 -9.59
CA HIS A 10 19.12 -35.31 -8.55
C HIS A 10 17.68 -34.93 -8.18
N TYR A 11 17.39 -34.90 -6.87
CA TYR A 11 16.18 -34.26 -6.36
C TYR A 11 16.35 -32.76 -6.50
N VAL A 12 15.74 -32.18 -7.52
CA VAL A 12 15.58 -30.75 -7.59
C VAL A 12 14.27 -30.45 -6.89
N THR A 13 14.30 -29.62 -5.86
CA THR A 13 13.10 -29.01 -5.30
C THR A 13 12.77 -27.81 -6.21
N PRO A 14 11.77 -27.87 -7.10
CA PRO A 14 11.20 -26.63 -7.61
C PRO A 14 10.43 -26.05 -6.41
N THR A 15 10.58 -24.80 -6.00
CA THR A 15 10.85 -23.58 -6.74
C THR A 15 11.10 -22.56 -5.63
N ALA A 16 12.05 -21.64 -5.78
CA ALA A 16 11.82 -20.36 -5.12
C ALA A 16 10.46 -19.89 -5.64
N ASP A 17 9.48 -19.82 -4.76
CA ASP A 17 8.11 -19.47 -5.11
C ASP A 17 8.12 -18.04 -5.67
N ILE A 18 8.21 -17.91 -6.99
CA ILE A 18 8.20 -16.62 -7.69
C ILE A 18 6.86 -15.92 -7.46
N SER A 19 5.84 -16.62 -6.95
CA SER A 19 4.54 -16.05 -6.54
C SER A 19 4.63 -15.10 -5.33
N LYS A 20 5.79 -14.97 -4.67
CA LYS A 20 6.01 -14.02 -3.56
C LYS A 20 6.90 -12.83 -3.91
N ALA A 21 7.10 -12.56 -5.19
CA ALA A 21 7.79 -11.34 -5.62
C ALA A 21 7.02 -10.11 -5.10
N VAL A 22 7.74 -9.19 -4.46
CA VAL A 22 7.16 -7.90 -4.06
C VAL A 22 6.92 -7.09 -5.32
N ALA A 23 5.65 -6.79 -5.58
CA ALA A 23 5.23 -5.90 -6.65
C ALA A 23 5.18 -4.45 -6.12
N ILE A 24 5.55 -3.51 -7.00
CA ILE A 24 5.31 -2.09 -6.80
C ILE A 24 4.09 -1.73 -7.63
N ILE A 25 3.00 -1.36 -6.97
CA ILE A 25 1.70 -1.10 -7.57
C ILE A 25 1.45 0.40 -7.51
N ALA A 26 1.25 1.05 -8.65
CA ALA A 26 0.89 2.46 -8.69
C ALA A 26 -0.54 2.69 -8.16
N GLY A 27 -0.83 3.89 -7.70
CA GLY A 27 -2.20 4.31 -7.43
C GLY A 27 -3.08 4.29 -8.68
N ASP A 28 -4.39 4.31 -8.46
CA ASP A 28 -5.41 4.26 -9.49
C ASP A 28 -5.32 5.51 -10.39
N ALA A 29 -5.60 5.33 -11.69
CA ALA A 29 -5.38 6.39 -12.68
C ALA A 29 -6.20 7.66 -12.43
N GLU A 30 -7.43 7.50 -11.93
CA GLU A 30 -8.36 8.59 -11.63
C GLU A 30 -8.26 9.08 -10.17
N ALA A 31 -7.58 8.33 -9.32
CA ALA A 31 -7.45 8.61 -7.90
C ALA A 31 -6.07 8.14 -7.40
N THR A 32 -5.03 8.91 -7.69
CA THR A 32 -3.64 8.49 -7.45
C THR A 32 -3.29 8.31 -5.97
N HIS A 33 -4.15 8.76 -5.07
CA HIS A 33 -4.01 8.63 -3.62
C HIS A 33 -4.48 7.28 -3.08
N LEU A 34 -5.14 6.48 -3.92
CA LEU A 34 -5.63 5.15 -3.59
C LEU A 34 -5.15 4.09 -4.60
N ALA A 35 -5.10 2.84 -4.17
CA ALA A 35 -4.86 1.68 -5.02
C ALA A 35 -5.89 0.62 -4.66
N THR A 36 -6.67 0.17 -5.63
CA THR A 36 -7.72 -0.82 -5.44
C THR A 36 -7.22 -2.22 -5.77
N VAL A 37 -7.49 -3.20 -4.91
CA VAL A 37 -7.16 -4.61 -5.18
C VAL A 37 -8.10 -5.14 -6.28
N PRO A 38 -7.57 -5.60 -7.42
CA PRO A 38 -8.38 -6.14 -8.51
C PRO A 38 -9.22 -7.37 -8.10
N ALA A 39 -10.27 -7.63 -8.87
CA ALA A 39 -11.07 -8.84 -8.71
C ALA A 39 -10.20 -10.10 -8.90
N GLY A 40 -10.37 -11.09 -8.02
CA GLY A 40 -9.60 -12.34 -8.03
C GLY A 40 -8.17 -12.22 -7.51
N GLU A 41 -7.79 -11.05 -6.97
CA GLU A 41 -6.52 -10.85 -6.26
C GLU A 41 -6.75 -10.59 -4.77
N SER A 42 -5.77 -10.95 -3.94
CA SER A 42 -5.59 -10.43 -2.59
C SER A 42 -4.15 -9.99 -2.40
N TRP A 43 -3.94 -8.92 -1.64
CA TRP A 43 -2.62 -8.31 -1.48
C TRP A 43 -2.13 -8.43 -0.04
N GLU A 44 -0.93 -8.96 0.14
CA GLU A 44 -0.16 -8.80 1.38
C GLU A 44 0.57 -7.45 1.29
N VAL A 45 0.06 -6.43 1.98
CA VAL A 45 0.61 -5.06 1.88
C VAL A 45 1.75 -4.88 2.87
N LEU A 46 2.95 -4.58 2.35
CA LEU A 46 4.19 -4.42 3.09
C LEU A 46 4.52 -2.96 3.39
N GLY A 47 4.00 -2.04 2.57
CA GLY A 47 4.23 -0.61 2.74
C GLY A 47 3.64 0.22 1.62
N VAL A 48 3.62 1.53 1.85
CA VAL A 48 3.11 2.52 0.90
C VAL A 48 4.07 3.69 0.86
N VAL A 49 4.46 4.10 -0.34
CA VAL A 49 5.22 5.33 -0.56
C VAL A 49 4.28 6.33 -1.22
N ALA A 50 4.04 7.45 -0.56
CA ALA A 50 3.30 8.57 -1.09
C ALA A 50 4.24 9.68 -1.53
N THR A 51 4.00 10.22 -2.73
CA THR A 51 4.58 11.49 -3.17
C THR A 51 3.49 12.54 -3.04
N VAL A 52 3.71 13.50 -2.16
CA VAL A 52 2.78 14.60 -1.88
C VAL A 52 3.33 15.85 -2.54
N THR A 53 2.52 16.44 -3.41
CA THR A 53 2.76 17.78 -3.98
C THR A 53 1.66 18.68 -3.45
N THR A 54 2.02 19.70 -2.68
CA THR A 54 1.07 20.65 -2.10
C THR A 54 1.43 22.07 -2.52
N THR A 55 0.41 22.80 -2.95
CA THR A 55 0.54 24.23 -3.28
C THR A 55 -0.03 25.13 -2.18
N ALA A 56 -0.71 24.56 -1.19
CA ALA A 56 -1.35 25.29 -0.11
C ALA A 56 -0.36 25.58 1.03
N ALA A 57 -0.19 26.86 1.36
CA ALA A 57 0.62 27.35 2.49
C ALA A 57 -0.04 27.10 3.87
N VAL A 58 -0.96 26.14 3.97
CA VAL A 58 -1.85 25.97 5.12
C VAL A 58 -1.21 25.02 6.12
N GLY A 59 -0.49 25.60 7.08
CA GLY A 59 -0.08 24.93 8.32
C GLY A 59 0.76 23.67 8.13
N ASN A 60 1.10 23.03 9.25
CA ASN A 60 1.70 21.70 9.19
C ASN A 60 0.60 20.67 8.92
N ARG A 61 0.82 19.77 7.97
CA ARG A 61 -0.18 18.78 7.51
C ARG A 61 0.23 17.39 7.98
N THR A 62 -0.73 16.56 8.35
CA THR A 62 -0.47 15.18 8.79
C THR A 62 -1.14 14.22 7.83
N HIS A 63 -0.34 13.36 7.20
CA HIS A 63 -0.87 12.34 6.29
C HIS A 63 -1.08 11.02 7.04
N SER A 64 -1.98 10.20 6.55
CA SER A 64 -2.18 8.85 7.08
C SER A 64 -2.31 7.85 5.96
N ALA A 65 -1.59 6.74 6.07
CA ALA A 65 -1.83 5.56 5.26
C ALA A 65 -2.94 4.74 5.92
N GLN A 66 -3.90 4.33 5.12
CA GLN A 66 -5.07 3.55 5.53
C GLN A 66 -5.24 2.34 4.63
N VAL A 67 -5.72 1.27 5.22
CA VAL A 67 -6.17 0.09 4.49
C VAL A 67 -7.63 -0.11 4.79
N LEU A 68 -8.40 -0.20 3.71
CA LEU A 68 -9.84 -0.26 3.73
C LEU A 68 -10.33 -1.59 3.18
N GLY A 69 -11.43 -2.06 3.74
CA GLY A 69 -12.18 -3.17 3.19
C GLY A 69 -12.99 -2.80 1.96
N PRO A 70 -13.65 -3.79 1.34
CA PRO A 70 -14.48 -3.58 0.16
C PRO A 70 -15.66 -2.62 0.39
N ASN A 71 -16.12 -2.43 1.64
CA ASN A 71 -17.19 -1.48 1.98
C ASN A 71 -16.65 -0.19 2.61
N ASP A 72 -15.39 0.15 2.35
CA ASP A 72 -14.70 1.34 2.87
C ASP A 72 -14.54 1.37 4.40
N GLU A 73 -14.68 0.24 5.10
CA GLU A 73 -14.30 0.14 6.52
C GLU A 73 -12.78 0.24 6.70
N VAL A 74 -12.31 1.06 7.65
CA VAL A 74 -10.87 1.20 7.93
C VAL A 74 -10.41 0.05 8.83
N PHE A 75 -9.60 -0.87 8.28
CA PHE A 75 -9.00 -1.98 9.03
C PHE A 75 -7.67 -1.61 9.67
N TYR A 76 -6.94 -0.69 9.05
CA TYR A 76 -5.65 -0.25 9.54
C TYR A 76 -5.41 1.22 9.18
N GLN A 77 -4.76 1.94 10.09
CA GLN A 77 -4.32 3.31 9.85
C GLN A 77 -2.99 3.58 10.57
N THR A 78 -2.09 4.30 9.90
CA THR A 78 -0.86 4.82 10.50
C THR A 78 -0.55 6.22 9.99
N ALA A 79 -0.02 7.07 10.87
CA ALA A 79 0.40 8.44 10.57
C ALA A 79 1.84 8.73 11.07
N VAL A 80 2.61 7.68 11.40
CA VAL A 80 3.98 7.83 11.93
C VAL A 80 4.87 8.49 10.87
N GLY A 81 5.58 9.56 11.26
CA GLY A 81 6.49 10.29 10.36
C GLY A 81 5.80 11.08 9.24
N ALA A 82 4.50 11.28 9.33
CA ALA A 82 3.68 11.79 8.23
C ALA A 82 3.39 13.30 8.29
N ASN A 83 4.10 14.02 9.15
CA ASN A 83 3.99 15.47 9.25
C ASN A 83 4.78 16.14 8.12
N LEU A 84 4.13 17.07 7.43
CA LEU A 84 4.70 17.93 6.41
C LEU A 84 4.65 19.35 6.93
N ALA A 85 5.82 19.99 6.99
CA ALA A 85 5.88 21.41 7.32
C ALA A 85 5.24 22.22 6.20
N ALA A 86 4.61 23.34 6.52
CA ALA A 86 3.97 24.23 5.53
C ALA A 86 4.91 24.66 4.38
N SER A 87 6.22 24.70 4.64
CA SER A 87 7.24 25.06 3.65
C SER A 87 7.63 23.92 2.69
N GLN A 88 7.17 22.68 2.93
CA GLN A 88 7.49 21.52 2.11
C GLN A 88 6.41 21.29 1.05
N THR A 89 6.56 21.96 -0.09
CA THR A 89 5.60 21.91 -1.22
C THR A 89 5.69 20.65 -2.08
N ALA A 90 6.81 19.92 -2.00
CA ALA A 90 6.96 18.62 -2.64
C ALA A 90 7.75 17.69 -1.72
N ALA A 91 7.18 16.54 -1.37
CA ALA A 91 7.81 15.61 -0.45
C ALA A 91 7.40 14.16 -0.70
N THR A 92 8.33 13.25 -0.43
CA THR A 92 8.06 11.82 -0.37
C THR A 92 7.87 11.38 1.08
N ARG A 93 6.87 10.52 1.31
CA ARG A 93 6.55 9.91 2.60
C ARG A 93 6.45 8.40 2.43
N SER A 94 7.05 7.68 3.35
CA SER A 94 7.05 6.22 3.35
C SER A 94 6.35 5.74 4.62
N PHE A 95 5.33 4.92 4.43
CA PHE A 95 4.55 4.28 5.48
C PHE A 95 4.84 2.79 5.43
N LEU A 96 5.49 2.27 6.46
CA LEU A 96 5.66 0.83 6.61
C LEU A 96 4.38 0.26 7.20
N ILE A 97 3.78 -0.71 6.52
CA ILE A 97 2.57 -1.39 6.99
C ILE A 97 2.96 -2.83 7.35
N GLY A 98 2.62 -3.28 8.55
CA GLY A 98 3.03 -4.59 9.07
C GLY A 98 4.38 -4.60 9.82
N GLY A 99 5.07 -3.47 9.98
CA GLY A 99 6.33 -3.36 10.72
C GLY A 99 6.19 -3.22 12.25
N SER A 100 4.97 -3.16 12.78
CA SER A 100 4.76 -3.08 14.23
C SER A 100 4.62 -4.50 14.80
N PRO A 101 5.43 -4.90 15.80
CA PRO A 101 5.34 -6.22 16.42
C PRO A 101 3.99 -6.48 17.13
N ALA A 102 3.14 -5.46 17.28
CA ALA A 102 1.79 -5.57 17.84
C ALA A 102 0.70 -5.84 16.78
N LEU A 103 1.00 -5.70 15.49
CA LEU A 103 0.07 -6.01 14.41
C LEU A 103 0.39 -7.39 13.84
N ALA A 104 -0.65 -8.21 13.65
CA ALA A 104 -0.54 -9.55 13.11
C ALA A 104 0.37 -9.55 11.88
N ALA A 105 1.28 -10.53 11.82
CA ALA A 105 2.50 -10.50 11.01
C ALA A 105 2.32 -10.29 9.49
N ASN A 106 1.10 -10.30 8.96
CA ASN A 106 0.81 -10.04 7.55
C ASN A 106 -0.58 -9.38 7.46
N MET A 107 -0.67 -8.20 6.85
CA MET A 107 -1.95 -7.54 6.60
C MET A 107 -2.40 -7.84 5.17
N PHE A 108 -3.49 -8.62 5.06
CA PHE A 108 -4.09 -9.00 3.80
C PHE A 108 -5.26 -8.09 3.45
N VAL A 109 -5.24 -7.57 2.23
CA VAL A 109 -6.33 -6.78 1.65
C VAL A 109 -7.04 -7.66 0.63
N PRO A 110 -8.32 -7.98 0.83
CA PRO A 110 -9.07 -8.82 -0.09
C PRO A 110 -9.39 -8.05 -1.39
N SER A 111 -9.84 -8.78 -2.41
CA SER A 111 -10.39 -8.22 -3.64
C SER A 111 -11.42 -7.11 -3.34
N GLY A 112 -11.32 -5.98 -4.05
CA GLY A 112 -12.17 -4.80 -3.84
C GLY A 112 -11.78 -3.94 -2.63
N GLY A 113 -10.88 -4.41 -1.76
CA GLY A 113 -10.28 -3.58 -0.72
C GLY A 113 -9.33 -2.53 -1.31
N LYS A 114 -8.97 -1.54 -0.50
CA LYS A 114 -8.21 -0.37 -0.95
C LYS A 114 -7.06 -0.04 -0.02
N VAL A 115 -5.98 0.46 -0.59
CA VAL A 115 -4.88 1.09 0.14
C VAL A 115 -4.88 2.57 -0.21
N ARG A 116 -4.96 3.45 0.78
CA ARG A 116 -5.11 4.90 0.59
C ARG A 116 -4.12 5.68 1.41
N VAL A 117 -3.67 6.82 0.90
CA VAL A 117 -3.03 7.87 1.72
C VAL A 117 -3.88 9.12 1.65
N LYS A 118 -4.22 9.68 2.82
CA LYS A 118 -5.00 10.91 2.92
C LYS A 118 -4.32 11.95 3.82
N ASP A 119 -4.54 13.22 3.51
CA ASP A 119 -4.29 14.31 4.47
C ASP A 119 -5.43 14.31 5.51
N LEU A 120 -5.07 14.35 6.80
CA LEU A 120 -6.03 14.38 7.90
C LEU A 120 -6.68 15.75 8.09
N ALA A 121 -6.03 16.82 7.62
CA ALA A 121 -6.54 18.19 7.74
C ALA A 121 -7.45 18.58 6.56
N ALA A 122 -7.35 17.87 5.43
CA ALA A 122 -8.22 18.09 4.29
C ALA A 122 -9.63 17.57 4.62
N ILE A 123 -10.63 18.46 4.48
CA ILE A 123 -12.05 18.12 4.68
C ILE A 123 -12.56 17.26 3.51
N ASP A 124 -11.92 17.35 2.35
CA ASP A 124 -12.23 16.59 1.15
C ASP A 124 -10.94 15.97 0.58
N GLU A 125 -11.00 14.71 0.13
CA GLU A 125 -9.83 13.97 -0.39
C GLU A 125 -9.29 14.52 -1.71
N ALA A 126 -10.03 15.43 -2.32
CA ALA A 126 -9.78 16.01 -3.64
C ALA A 126 -9.69 17.54 -3.58
N ASP A 127 -9.02 18.14 -2.59
CA ASP A 127 -8.58 19.53 -2.75
C ASP A 127 -7.68 19.58 -4.01
N PRO A 128 -8.11 20.20 -5.12
CA PRO A 128 -7.37 20.12 -6.40
C PRO A 128 -5.99 20.80 -6.32
N ALA A 129 -5.71 21.51 -5.22
CA ALA A 129 -4.42 22.13 -4.94
C ALA A 129 -3.34 21.13 -4.47
N ASP A 130 -3.74 19.92 -4.05
CA ASP A 130 -2.85 18.90 -3.51
C ASP A 130 -2.95 17.59 -4.30
N VAL A 131 -1.79 17.06 -4.69
CA VAL A 131 -1.70 15.78 -5.39
C VAL A 131 -0.95 14.80 -4.50
N ILE A 132 -1.63 13.72 -4.12
CA ILE A 132 -1.02 12.57 -3.45
C ILE A 132 -0.97 11.42 -4.45
N ALA A 133 0.24 11.00 -4.83
CA ALA A 133 0.46 9.85 -5.69
C ALA A 133 1.13 8.72 -4.91
N ILE A 134 0.50 7.54 -4.85
CA ILE A 134 1.01 6.41 -4.08
C ILE A 134 1.66 5.33 -4.95
N LYS A 135 2.58 4.61 -4.32
CA LYS A 135 3.12 3.33 -4.77
C LYS A 135 3.02 2.34 -3.61
N VAL A 136 2.26 1.28 -3.79
CA VAL A 136 2.06 0.22 -2.80
C VAL A 136 3.09 -0.88 -3.05
N LEU A 137 3.81 -1.28 -1.99
CA LEU A 137 4.64 -2.46 -1.98
C LEU A 137 3.79 -3.61 -1.45
N ALA A 138 3.49 -4.59 -2.29
CA ALA A 138 2.65 -5.72 -1.92
C ALA A 138 3.10 -7.02 -2.59
N ARG A 139 2.82 -8.16 -1.94
CA ARG A 139 2.81 -9.46 -2.64
C ARG A 139 1.39 -9.72 -3.10
N ARG A 140 1.25 -10.16 -4.36
CA ARG A 140 -0.05 -10.47 -4.95
C ARG A 140 -0.32 -11.96 -4.84
N HIS A 141 -1.52 -12.29 -4.38
CA HIS A 141 -2.04 -13.65 -4.31
C HIS A 141 -3.24 -13.73 -5.22
N PHE A 142 -3.21 -14.65 -6.18
CA PHE A 142 -4.32 -14.88 -7.09
C PHE A 142 -5.22 -15.98 -6.53
N GLU A 143 -6.51 -15.73 -6.49
CA GLU A 143 -7.50 -16.77 -6.17
C GLU A 143 -7.56 -17.77 -7.34
N ALA A 144 -7.63 -19.07 -7.01
CA ALA A 144 -7.59 -20.18 -7.97
C ALA A 144 -8.98 -20.55 -8.50
#